data_AF-A0A925N8I1-F1
#
_entry.id   AF-A0A925N8I1-F1
#
_cell.length_a   1.000
_cell.length_b   1.000
_cell.length_c   1.000
_cell.angle_alpha   90.00
_cell.angle_beta   90.00
_cell.angle_gamma   90.00
#
_symmetry.space_group_name_H-M   'P 1'
#
loop_
_entity.id
_entity.type
_entity.pdbx_description
1 polymer ?
#
loop_
_entity_poly.entity_id
_entity_poly.type
_entity_poly.pdbx_seq_one_letter_code
_entity_poly.pdbx_strand_id
1 'polypeptide(L)'
;MSFDFAAVSAPFRMQPGLRRLAAGTTQLTPNRPGDRALREKLAVLGAYASQALLITPGFDASPALQALSHQAAAEHADAWSADSAHAHLLGWSLRDGEPQQHHQQQPEVGACLRVLPTEWRLPALLSLAFVEDFAIIDGATAHIPWLAVCLPSGWAPEEKVGRHFAQVHAPVADNQLLLTASDHLARLVTGNDRWERFVWTITRHPRLHAHPARQDPAPWPADATPQQLAQRAFFRTEHQTFIPLPELKQAVFTIRVGLQPLTQAMPSPAHAQQVHDALASMSPAVLAYRGLTDARDRLLSWLSAEASP
;
A
#
# COMPACT_ATOMS: atom_id res chain seq x y z
N MET A 1 -5.39 -11.39 6.36
CA MET A 1 -6.22 -10.21 6.66
C MET A 1 -7.46 -10.32 5.81
N SER A 2 -8.64 -10.16 6.40
CA SER A 2 -9.89 -10.07 5.64
C SER A 2 -10.00 -8.66 5.06
N PHE A 3 -10.08 -8.55 3.74
CA PHE A 3 -10.45 -7.30 3.09
C PHE A 3 -11.90 -6.95 3.44
N ASP A 4 -12.19 -5.68 3.72
CA ASP A 4 -13.55 -5.23 3.97
C ASP A 4 -14.31 -5.06 2.65
N PHE A 5 -15.16 -6.03 2.34
CA PHE A 5 -15.99 -6.02 1.15
C PHE A 5 -17.04 -4.91 1.15
N ALA A 6 -17.35 -4.24 2.27
CA ALA A 6 -18.18 -3.02 2.24
C ALA A 6 -17.55 -1.90 1.38
N ALA A 7 -16.26 -2.01 1.04
CA ALA A 7 -15.59 -1.13 0.08
C ALA A 7 -15.94 -1.40 -1.39
N VAL A 8 -16.49 -2.57 -1.71
CA VAL A 8 -16.86 -2.94 -3.07
C VAL A 8 -18.25 -2.40 -3.34
N SER A 9 -18.37 -1.43 -4.24
CA SER A 9 -19.65 -0.78 -4.55
C SER A 9 -20.02 -0.96 -6.02
N ALA A 10 -21.32 -1.08 -6.27
CA ALA A 10 -21.93 -1.09 -7.59
C ALA A 10 -23.06 -0.02 -7.63
N PRO A 11 -23.09 0.89 -8.62
CA PRO A 11 -22.14 1.00 -9.72
C PRO A 11 -20.75 1.43 -9.24
N PHE A 12 -19.72 0.90 -9.88
CA PHE A 12 -18.34 1.17 -9.51
C PHE A 12 -17.96 2.64 -9.79
N ARG A 13 -17.18 3.23 -8.87
CA ARG A 13 -16.71 4.62 -8.94
C ARG A 13 -15.26 4.73 -8.48
N MET A 14 -14.44 5.47 -9.23
CA MET A 14 -13.08 5.87 -8.83
C MET A 14 -13.17 7.08 -7.89
N GLN A 15 -13.55 6.83 -6.64
CA GLN A 15 -13.77 7.87 -5.62
C GLN A 15 -12.77 7.80 -4.45
N PRO A 16 -12.63 8.86 -3.64
CA PRO A 16 -11.77 8.84 -2.47
C PRO A 16 -12.13 7.73 -1.48
N GLY A 17 -13.43 7.47 -1.25
CA GLY A 17 -13.88 6.38 -0.38
C GLY A 17 -13.35 6.47 1.06
N LEU A 18 -13.04 7.68 1.53
CA LEU A 18 -12.53 7.92 2.88
C LEU A 18 -13.62 7.67 3.92
N ARG A 19 -13.23 7.00 4.99
CA ARG A 19 -14.06 6.71 6.15
C ARG A 19 -13.29 7.16 7.39
N ARG A 20 -14.00 7.69 8.38
CA ARG A 20 -13.37 7.98 9.67
C ARG A 20 -12.94 6.67 10.30
N LEU A 21 -11.68 6.61 10.71
CA LEU A 21 -11.13 5.50 11.47
C LEU A 21 -11.39 5.77 12.95
N ALA A 22 -11.88 4.77 13.67
CA ALA A 22 -12.17 4.91 15.09
C ALA A 22 -10.89 5.19 15.90
N ALA A 23 -11.01 6.00 16.94
CA ALA A 23 -9.90 6.27 17.85
C ALA A 23 -9.43 4.96 18.51
N GLY A 24 -8.11 4.76 18.59
CA GLY A 24 -7.50 3.56 19.16
C GLY A 24 -7.43 2.36 18.21
N THR A 25 -7.95 2.44 16.98
CA THR A 25 -7.70 1.40 15.97
C THR A 25 -6.22 1.42 15.57
N THR A 26 -5.60 0.24 15.55
CA THR A 26 -4.23 0.06 15.09
C THR A 26 -4.14 0.28 13.57
N GLN A 27 -3.12 1.03 13.14
CA GLN A 27 -2.88 1.36 11.73
C GLN A 27 -1.63 0.67 11.18
N LEU A 28 -0.79 0.13 12.05
CA LEU A 28 0.43 -0.59 11.69
C LEU A 28 0.30 -2.08 11.99
N THR A 29 0.95 -2.90 11.18
CA THR A 29 0.96 -4.35 11.32
C THR A 29 2.40 -4.85 11.41
N PRO A 30 2.84 -5.37 12.57
CA PRO A 30 4.20 -5.89 12.68
C PRO A 30 4.47 -7.05 11.72
N ASN A 31 5.55 -6.98 10.96
CA ASN A 31 6.12 -8.12 10.27
C ASN A 31 6.77 -9.07 11.28
N ARG A 32 6.72 -10.36 10.97
CA ARG A 32 7.45 -11.42 11.64
C ARG A 32 8.51 -12.03 10.72
N PRO A 33 9.57 -12.64 11.28
CA PRO A 33 10.49 -13.47 10.51
C PRO A 33 9.75 -14.46 9.61
N GLY A 34 10.05 -14.43 8.31
CA GLY A 34 9.41 -15.30 7.31
C GLY A 34 8.11 -14.75 6.71
N ASP A 35 7.62 -13.59 7.14
CA ASP A 35 6.50 -12.94 6.49
C ASP A 35 6.82 -12.59 5.04
N ARG A 36 5.81 -12.75 4.19
CA ARG A 36 5.94 -12.49 2.75
C ARG A 36 6.30 -11.03 2.46
N ALA A 37 5.65 -10.09 3.14
CA ALA A 37 5.92 -8.66 2.97
C ALA A 37 7.37 -8.33 3.35
N LEU A 38 7.85 -8.81 4.51
CA LEU A 38 9.24 -8.66 4.92
C LEU A 38 10.23 -9.15 3.85
N ARG A 39 10.04 -10.38 3.33
CA ARG A 39 10.92 -10.92 2.28
C ARG A 39 10.92 -10.08 1.00
N GLU A 40 9.74 -9.67 0.52
CA GLU A 40 9.65 -8.86 -0.70
C GLU A 40 10.24 -7.45 -0.48
N LYS A 41 10.04 -6.83 0.69
CA LYS A 41 10.65 -5.54 1.04
C LYS A 41 12.17 -5.60 1.14
N LEU A 42 12.73 -6.65 1.75
CA LEU A 42 14.19 -6.88 1.78
C LEU A 42 14.77 -6.98 0.36
N ALA A 43 14.10 -7.71 -0.53
CA ALA A 43 14.54 -7.82 -1.92
C ALA A 43 14.50 -6.47 -2.64
N VAL A 44 13.48 -5.65 -2.38
CA VAL A 44 13.35 -4.31 -2.97
C VAL A 44 14.38 -3.35 -2.42
N LEU A 45 14.56 -3.28 -1.10
CA LEU A 45 15.55 -2.39 -0.48
C LEU A 45 16.99 -2.82 -0.85
N GLY A 46 17.26 -4.11 -1.00
CA GLY A 46 18.57 -4.60 -1.42
C GLY A 46 18.93 -4.30 -2.88
N ALA A 47 17.94 -4.23 -3.79
CA ALA A 47 18.19 -4.09 -5.23
C ALA A 47 17.76 -2.73 -5.81
N TYR A 48 16.76 -2.09 -5.22
CA TYR A 48 16.02 -0.95 -5.79
C TYR A 48 15.70 0.12 -4.74
N ALA A 49 16.52 0.27 -3.69
CA ALA A 49 16.30 1.27 -2.65
C ALA A 49 16.09 2.69 -3.20
N SER A 50 16.83 3.08 -4.24
CA SER A 50 16.70 4.41 -4.87
C SER A 50 15.36 4.65 -5.59
N GLN A 51 14.58 3.59 -5.85
CA GLN A 51 13.22 3.68 -6.41
C GLN A 51 12.13 3.53 -5.33
N ALA A 52 12.50 3.08 -4.13
CA ALA A 52 11.56 2.86 -3.03
C ALA A 52 11.64 3.94 -1.94
N LEU A 53 12.84 4.49 -1.71
CA LEU A 53 13.15 5.47 -0.68
C LEU A 53 13.46 6.82 -1.34
N LEU A 54 12.50 7.73 -1.31
CA LEU A 54 12.53 8.95 -2.12
C LEU A 54 12.15 10.16 -1.29
N ILE A 55 12.86 11.26 -1.50
CA ILE A 55 12.60 12.53 -0.83
C ILE A 55 12.80 13.70 -1.80
N THR A 56 11.97 14.71 -1.66
CA THR A 56 12.13 15.98 -2.38
C THR A 56 13.31 16.76 -1.76
N PRO A 57 14.23 17.32 -2.56
CA PRO A 57 15.34 18.09 -2.03
C PRO A 57 14.89 19.18 -1.06
N GLY A 58 15.51 19.24 0.12
CA GLY A 58 15.22 20.24 1.16
C GLY A 58 14.01 19.93 2.05
N PHE A 59 13.27 18.85 1.83
CA PHE A 59 12.23 18.42 2.76
C PHE A 59 12.83 17.71 3.98
N ASP A 60 12.37 18.06 5.18
CA ASP A 60 12.74 17.36 6.42
C ASP A 60 11.61 16.42 6.86
N ALA A 61 11.87 15.11 6.74
CA ALA A 61 10.93 14.06 7.14
C ALA A 61 11.05 13.68 8.63
N SER A 62 12.06 14.19 9.34
CA SER A 62 12.41 13.72 10.68
C SER A 62 11.27 13.85 11.70
N PRO A 63 10.52 14.97 11.78
CA PRO A 63 9.41 15.09 12.72
C PRO A 63 8.29 14.08 12.46
N ALA A 64 7.98 13.81 11.19
CA ALA A 64 6.96 12.83 10.80
C ALA A 64 7.41 11.39 11.08
N LEU A 65 8.69 11.08 10.85
CA LEU A 65 9.28 9.78 11.16
C LEU A 65 9.33 9.52 12.68
N GLN A 66 9.61 10.54 13.48
CA GLN A 66 9.55 10.45 14.93
C GLN A 66 8.13 10.14 15.40
N ALA A 67 7.13 10.86 14.87
CA ALA A 67 5.74 10.61 15.20
C ALA A 67 5.27 9.21 14.76
N LEU A 68 5.69 8.73 13.58
CA LEU A 68 5.45 7.36 13.13
C LEU A 68 6.08 6.34 14.08
N SER A 69 7.33 6.57 14.51
CA SER A 69 8.04 5.71 15.46
C SER A 69 7.31 5.65 16.81
N HIS A 70 6.80 6.77 17.30
CA HIS A 70 6.00 6.83 18.53
C HIS A 70 4.65 6.13 18.39
N GLN A 71 3.95 6.31 17.25
CA GLN A 71 2.71 5.60 16.94
C GLN A 71 2.95 4.08 16.92
N ALA A 72 4.03 3.62 16.27
CA ALA A 72 4.44 2.22 16.23
C ALA A 72 4.67 1.63 17.63
N ALA A 73 5.39 2.33 18.50
CA ALA A 73 5.61 1.88 19.87
C ALA A 73 4.31 1.87 20.72
N ALA A 74 3.43 2.85 20.50
CA ALA A 74 2.15 2.93 21.20
C ALA A 74 1.18 1.81 20.78
N GLU A 75 1.15 1.45 19.51
CA GLU A 75 0.31 0.36 19.00
C GLU A 75 0.88 -1.03 19.31
N HIS A 76 2.20 -1.19 19.20
CA HIS A 76 2.89 -2.49 19.28
C HIS A 76 4.20 -2.40 20.06
N ALA A 77 4.10 -2.18 21.38
CA ALA A 77 5.26 -2.09 22.26
C ALA A 77 6.12 -3.37 22.30
N ASP A 78 5.54 -4.52 21.94
CA ASP A 78 6.22 -5.80 21.77
C ASP A 78 6.98 -5.93 20.45
N ALA A 79 6.69 -5.08 19.46
CA ALA A 79 7.31 -5.09 18.15
C ALA A 79 8.26 -3.91 17.90
N TRP A 80 8.00 -2.74 18.49
CA TRP A 80 8.78 -1.53 18.27
C TRP A 80 9.05 -0.72 19.55
N SER A 81 10.28 -0.24 19.72
CA SER A 81 10.62 0.81 20.68
C SER A 81 11.12 2.07 19.97
N ALA A 82 10.49 3.21 20.25
CA ALA A 82 10.80 4.46 19.58
C ALA A 82 12.16 5.04 19.97
N ASP A 83 12.46 5.11 21.28
CA ASP A 83 13.67 5.76 21.81
C ASP A 83 14.97 5.13 21.30
N SER A 84 14.95 3.82 21.06
CA SER A 84 16.10 3.04 20.57
C SER A 84 15.95 2.61 19.11
N ALA A 85 14.88 3.02 18.43
CA ALA A 85 14.51 2.55 17.10
C ALA A 85 14.69 1.02 16.97
N HIS A 86 14.14 0.26 17.90
CA HIS A 86 14.34 -1.19 18.00
C HIS A 86 13.13 -1.94 17.46
N ALA A 87 13.33 -2.69 16.38
CA ALA A 87 12.39 -3.69 15.88
C ALA A 87 12.59 -5.02 16.62
N HIS A 88 11.88 -5.22 17.73
CA HIS A 88 12.04 -6.37 18.62
C HIS A 88 11.88 -7.71 17.90
N LEU A 89 10.87 -7.83 17.01
CA LEU A 89 10.60 -9.07 16.27
C LEU A 89 11.66 -9.40 15.22
N LEU A 90 12.46 -8.40 14.82
CA LEU A 90 13.55 -8.59 13.86
C LEU A 90 14.92 -8.68 14.56
N GLY A 91 15.04 -8.22 15.82
CA GLY A 91 16.28 -8.19 16.59
C GLY A 91 17.28 -7.14 16.13
N TRP A 92 16.80 -6.05 15.54
CA TRP A 92 17.63 -4.98 15.01
C TRP A 92 17.20 -3.63 15.55
N SER A 93 18.18 -2.82 15.94
CA SER A 93 17.97 -1.43 16.34
C SER A 93 18.94 -0.50 15.64
N LEU A 94 18.75 0.81 15.78
CA LEU A 94 19.70 1.82 15.32
C LEU A 94 20.24 2.58 16.52
N ARG A 95 21.57 2.60 16.68
CA ARG A 95 22.27 3.44 17.65
C ARG A 95 23.12 4.43 16.88
N ASP A 96 22.84 5.73 17.03
CA ASP A 96 23.51 6.79 16.30
C ASP A 96 23.47 6.58 14.77
N GLY A 97 22.36 6.03 14.28
CA GLY A 97 22.18 5.67 12.87
C GLY A 97 22.85 4.36 12.44
N GLU A 98 23.58 3.67 13.32
CA GLU A 98 24.26 2.43 13.01
C GLU A 98 23.45 1.18 13.43
N PRO A 99 23.26 0.19 12.54
CA PRO A 99 22.53 -1.05 12.86
C PRO A 99 23.20 -1.89 13.95
N GLN A 100 22.47 -2.12 15.04
CA GLN A 100 22.88 -3.00 16.14
C GLN A 100 22.05 -4.28 16.14
N GLN A 101 22.73 -5.41 16.26
CA GLN A 101 22.10 -6.73 16.34
C GLN A 101 21.90 -7.14 17.79
N HIS A 102 20.68 -7.54 18.16
CA HIS A 102 20.35 -8.02 19.52
C HIS A 102 20.28 -9.55 19.59
N HIS A 103 20.01 -10.23 18.48
CA HIS A 103 20.05 -11.68 18.39
C HIS A 103 20.33 -12.17 16.95
N GLN A 104 20.72 -13.44 16.79
CA GLN A 104 21.19 -13.99 15.51
C GLN A 104 20.12 -14.17 14.41
N GLN A 105 18.84 -13.91 14.69
CA GLN A 105 17.79 -14.00 13.67
C GLN A 105 17.86 -12.84 12.66
N GLN A 106 17.43 -13.11 11.43
CA GLN A 106 17.30 -12.12 10.34
C GLN A 106 18.60 -11.33 10.02
N PRO A 107 19.76 -11.98 9.81
CA PRO A 107 21.01 -11.28 9.45
C PRO A 107 20.90 -10.41 8.18
N GLU A 108 19.99 -10.77 7.28
CA GLU A 108 19.69 -10.05 6.04
C GLU A 108 19.14 -8.63 6.29
N VAL A 109 18.43 -8.39 7.40
CA VAL A 109 17.95 -7.05 7.79
C VAL A 109 19.14 -6.13 8.04
N GLY A 110 20.10 -6.56 8.86
CA GLY A 110 21.30 -5.76 9.13
C GLY A 110 22.17 -5.54 7.90
N ALA A 111 22.30 -6.55 7.03
CA ALA A 111 23.03 -6.41 5.77
C ALA A 111 22.37 -5.36 4.87
N CYS A 112 21.03 -5.40 4.76
CA CYS A 112 20.25 -4.40 4.03
C CYS A 112 20.45 -2.99 4.61
N LEU A 113 20.39 -2.82 5.93
CA LEU A 113 20.52 -1.48 6.54
C LEU A 113 21.92 -0.89 6.36
N ARG A 114 22.97 -1.71 6.46
CA ARG A 114 24.37 -1.23 6.38
C ARG A 114 24.75 -0.67 5.01
N VAL A 115 24.13 -1.15 3.94
CA VAL A 115 24.39 -0.65 2.58
C VAL A 115 23.60 0.63 2.26
N LEU A 116 22.60 0.98 3.07
CA LEU A 116 21.82 2.19 2.89
C LEU A 116 22.55 3.41 3.47
N PRO A 117 22.40 4.59 2.83
CA PRO A 117 22.77 5.87 3.44
C PRO A 117 22.13 6.03 4.82
N THR A 118 22.83 6.68 5.75
CA THR A 118 22.42 6.78 7.16
C THR A 118 21.02 7.35 7.34
N GLU A 119 20.67 8.36 6.55
CA GLU A 119 19.35 9.02 6.55
C GLU A 119 18.19 8.07 6.20
N TRP A 120 18.48 6.97 5.50
CA TRP A 120 17.49 6.00 5.05
C TRP A 120 17.37 4.77 5.95
N ARG A 121 18.24 4.60 6.94
CA ARG A 121 18.26 3.40 7.79
C ARG A 121 17.05 3.32 8.70
N LEU A 122 16.61 4.42 9.31
CA LEU A 122 15.38 4.45 10.13
C LEU A 122 14.13 4.19 9.28
N PRO A 123 13.90 4.89 8.14
CA PRO A 123 12.82 4.56 7.22
C PRO A 123 12.80 3.11 6.76
N ALA A 124 13.97 2.56 6.41
CA ALA A 124 14.09 1.17 5.99
C ALA A 124 13.77 0.21 7.13
N LEU A 125 14.26 0.46 8.34
CA LEU A 125 13.96 -0.37 9.50
C LEU A 125 12.46 -0.33 9.86
N LEU A 126 11.81 0.84 9.81
CA LEU A 126 10.35 0.94 9.96
C LEU A 126 9.60 0.18 8.87
N SER A 127 10.02 0.32 7.61
CA SER A 127 9.44 -0.39 6.46
C SER A 127 9.60 -1.90 6.57
N LEU A 128 10.67 -2.39 7.18
CA LEU A 128 10.90 -3.81 7.43
C LEU A 128 10.13 -4.30 8.66
N ALA A 129 10.05 -3.51 9.73
CA ALA A 129 9.34 -3.84 10.95
C ALA A 129 7.81 -3.93 10.76
N PHE A 130 7.26 -3.18 9.80
CA PHE A 130 5.81 -3.12 9.55
C PHE A 130 5.45 -3.50 8.11
N VAL A 131 4.28 -4.13 7.93
CA VAL A 131 3.80 -4.58 6.61
C VAL A 131 3.54 -3.37 5.70
N GLU A 132 3.12 -2.25 6.27
CA GLU A 132 2.76 -1.02 5.57
C GLU A 132 3.95 -0.35 4.88
N ASP A 133 3.74 0.14 3.67
CA ASP A 133 4.59 1.19 3.08
C ASP A 133 4.13 2.57 3.55
N PHE A 134 5.01 3.57 3.43
CA PHE A 134 4.79 4.90 3.99
C PHE A 134 4.97 6.02 2.96
N ALA A 135 4.16 7.06 3.09
CA ALA A 135 4.34 8.34 2.42
C ALA A 135 4.02 9.48 3.38
N ILE A 136 4.59 10.66 3.15
CA ILE A 136 4.18 11.88 3.85
C ILE A 136 3.38 12.74 2.88
N ILE A 137 2.20 13.18 3.32
CA ILE A 137 1.38 14.16 2.62
C ILE A 137 1.52 15.50 3.33
N ASP A 138 1.88 16.54 2.59
CA ASP A 138 1.88 17.91 3.07
C ASP A 138 0.55 18.58 2.71
N GLY A 139 -0.25 18.92 3.71
CA GLY A 139 -1.55 19.55 3.55
C GLY A 139 -1.49 21.04 3.22
N ALA A 140 -0.35 21.70 3.45
CA ALA A 140 -0.17 23.10 3.10
C ALA A 140 -0.01 23.29 1.59
N THR A 141 0.72 22.38 0.95
CA THR A 141 1.00 22.45 -0.50
C THR A 141 0.24 21.39 -1.30
N ALA A 142 -0.41 20.43 -0.63
CA ALA A 142 -1.00 19.24 -1.24
C ALA A 142 -0.01 18.41 -2.09
N HIS A 143 1.27 18.37 -1.69
CA HIS A 143 2.31 17.55 -2.32
C HIS A 143 2.63 16.30 -1.50
N ILE A 144 3.29 15.33 -2.15
CA ILE A 144 3.82 14.11 -1.53
C ILE A 144 5.35 14.18 -1.51
N PRO A 145 5.97 14.90 -0.57
CA PRO A 145 7.39 15.20 -0.61
C PRO A 145 8.30 14.01 -0.28
N TRP A 146 7.76 12.93 0.32
CA TRP A 146 8.54 11.81 0.82
C TRP A 146 7.81 10.48 0.68
N LEU A 147 8.54 9.43 0.29
CA LEU A 147 8.05 8.06 0.08
C LEU A 147 9.05 7.03 0.64
N ALA A 148 8.54 6.02 1.33
CA ALA A 148 9.18 4.73 1.57
C ALA A 148 8.20 3.63 1.12
N VAL A 149 8.21 3.33 -0.18
CA VAL A 149 7.23 2.45 -0.84
C VAL A 149 7.93 1.32 -1.55
N CYS A 150 7.97 0.15 -0.90
CA CYS A 150 8.62 -1.05 -1.44
C CYS A 150 7.68 -1.93 -2.27
N LEU A 151 6.38 -1.90 -1.98
CA LEU A 151 5.36 -2.79 -2.53
C LEU A 151 4.27 -2.02 -3.30
N PRO A 152 4.61 -1.12 -4.24
CA PRO A 152 3.60 -0.35 -4.98
C PRO A 152 2.65 -1.25 -5.78
N SER A 153 1.45 -0.75 -6.05
CA SER A 153 0.37 -1.44 -6.78
C SER A 153 0.15 -0.89 -8.18
N GLY A 154 1.08 -1.15 -9.10
CA GLY A 154 0.93 -0.76 -10.50
C GLY A 154 1.38 0.66 -10.83
N TRP A 155 2.17 1.29 -9.94
CA TRP A 155 2.75 2.62 -10.16
C TRP A 155 4.22 2.64 -9.70
N ALA A 156 5.00 3.58 -10.23
CA ALA A 156 6.41 3.76 -9.90
C ALA A 156 6.57 4.89 -8.87
N PRO A 157 7.12 4.65 -7.66
CA PRO A 157 7.24 5.67 -6.64
C PRO A 157 8.07 6.90 -7.04
N GLU A 158 9.14 6.68 -7.81
CA GLU A 158 10.04 7.73 -8.31
C GLU A 158 9.33 8.70 -9.26
N GLU A 159 8.22 8.29 -9.88
CA GLU A 159 7.39 9.16 -10.70
C GLU A 159 6.40 9.99 -9.88
N LYS A 160 6.23 9.71 -8.58
CA LYS A 160 5.22 10.35 -7.73
C LYS A 160 5.79 11.28 -6.67
N VAL A 161 7.02 11.03 -6.21
CA VAL A 161 7.67 11.88 -5.20
C VAL A 161 7.70 13.36 -5.65
N GLY A 162 7.40 14.25 -4.71
CA GLY A 162 7.41 15.69 -4.92
C GLY A 162 6.28 16.22 -5.80
N ARG A 163 5.34 15.38 -6.24
CA ARG A 163 4.20 15.83 -7.06
C ARG A 163 3.01 16.26 -6.22
N HIS A 164 2.21 17.14 -6.81
CA HIS A 164 0.92 17.53 -6.27
C HIS A 164 -0.06 16.35 -6.29
N PHE A 165 -0.96 16.27 -5.32
CA PHE A 165 -1.94 15.19 -5.17
C PHE A 165 -2.76 14.99 -6.46
N ALA A 166 -3.18 16.08 -7.11
CA ALA A 166 -3.85 16.03 -8.42
C ALA A 166 -2.99 15.36 -9.50
N GLN A 167 -1.69 15.68 -9.58
CA GLN A 167 -0.79 15.12 -10.60
C GLN A 167 -0.52 13.63 -10.37
N VAL A 168 -0.43 13.22 -9.10
CA VAL A 168 -0.28 11.80 -8.72
C VAL A 168 -1.47 10.99 -9.23
N HIS A 169 -2.68 11.55 -9.10
CA HIS A 169 -3.94 10.91 -9.47
C HIS A 169 -4.39 11.18 -10.91
N ALA A 170 -3.72 12.03 -11.68
CA ALA A 170 -4.06 12.34 -13.07
C ALA A 170 -4.20 11.10 -13.99
N PRO A 171 -3.40 10.02 -13.84
CA PRO A 171 -3.56 8.80 -14.64
C PRO A 171 -4.77 7.93 -14.27
N VAL A 172 -5.41 8.20 -13.13
CA VAL A 172 -6.55 7.43 -12.64
C VAL A 172 -7.75 7.65 -13.56
N ALA A 173 -8.39 6.59 -14.04
CA ALA A 173 -9.61 6.72 -14.84
C ALA A 173 -10.75 7.35 -14.04
N ASP A 174 -11.64 8.09 -14.72
CA ASP A 174 -12.83 8.73 -14.14
C ASP A 174 -12.53 9.59 -12.88
N ASN A 175 -11.36 10.23 -12.84
CA ASN A 175 -10.79 10.90 -11.66
C ASN A 175 -11.22 12.36 -11.46
N GLN A 176 -12.20 12.87 -12.20
CA GLN A 176 -12.58 14.30 -12.16
C GLN A 176 -12.84 14.80 -10.73
N LEU A 177 -13.49 13.97 -9.90
CA LEU A 177 -13.74 14.28 -8.49
C LEU A 177 -12.44 14.31 -7.66
N LEU A 178 -11.51 13.38 -7.91
CA LEU A 178 -10.21 13.34 -7.21
C LEU A 178 -9.36 14.57 -7.54
N LEU A 179 -9.36 15.01 -8.80
CA LEU A 179 -8.60 16.18 -9.23
C LEU A 179 -9.17 17.46 -8.63
N THR A 180 -10.48 17.66 -8.75
CA THR A 180 -11.16 18.87 -8.25
C THR A 180 -11.13 18.98 -6.73
N ALA A 181 -11.15 17.85 -6.01
CA ALA A 181 -11.13 17.83 -4.55
C ALA A 181 -9.72 17.69 -3.95
N SER A 182 -8.65 17.60 -4.77
CA SER A 182 -7.30 17.23 -4.32
C SER A 182 -6.79 18.06 -3.13
N ASP A 183 -6.85 19.38 -3.22
CA ASP A 183 -6.45 20.29 -2.14
C ASP A 183 -7.29 20.10 -0.87
N HIS A 184 -8.59 19.90 -1.04
CA HIS A 184 -9.50 19.66 0.08
C HIS A 184 -9.22 18.32 0.74
N LEU A 185 -8.98 17.26 -0.05
CA LEU A 185 -8.63 15.94 0.44
C LEU A 185 -7.30 15.96 1.17
N ALA A 186 -6.29 16.66 0.66
CA ALA A 186 -5.01 16.83 1.34
C ALA A 186 -5.24 17.48 2.72
N ARG A 187 -5.94 18.62 2.79
CA ARG A 187 -6.27 19.27 4.07
C ARG A 187 -7.10 18.39 5.00
N LEU A 188 -8.02 17.60 4.46
CA LEU A 188 -8.87 16.69 5.22
C LEU A 188 -8.05 15.60 5.91
N VAL A 189 -7.16 14.93 5.15
CA VAL A 189 -6.36 13.82 5.69
C VAL A 189 -5.20 14.28 6.56
N THR A 190 -4.74 15.53 6.41
CA THR A 190 -3.78 16.18 7.31
C THR A 190 -4.46 16.96 8.45
N GLY A 191 -5.76 16.81 8.62
CA GLY A 191 -6.51 17.38 9.74
C GLY A 191 -6.28 16.60 11.04
N ASN A 192 -7.18 16.75 12.01
CA ASN A 192 -7.08 16.06 13.30
C ASN A 192 -7.65 14.64 13.28
N ASP A 193 -8.56 14.36 12.35
CA ASP A 193 -9.25 13.09 12.26
C ASP A 193 -8.37 12.02 11.61
N ARG A 194 -8.53 10.77 12.05
CA ARG A 194 -7.95 9.60 11.39
C ARG A 194 -8.88 9.10 10.30
N TRP A 195 -8.30 8.72 9.18
CA TRP A 195 -9.04 8.25 8.01
C TRP A 195 -8.50 6.92 7.52
N GLU A 196 -9.38 6.13 6.92
CA GLU A 196 -9.02 4.95 6.17
C GLU A 196 -9.77 4.89 4.84
N ARG A 197 -9.22 4.13 3.90
CA ARG A 197 -9.90 3.72 2.67
C ARG A 197 -9.36 2.38 2.21
N PHE A 198 -10.12 1.77 1.33
CA PHE A 198 -9.80 0.48 0.75
C PHE A 198 -9.78 0.58 -0.77
N VAL A 199 -8.77 -0.03 -1.37
CA VAL A 199 -8.63 -0.17 -2.82
C VAL A 199 -8.58 -1.65 -3.12
N TRP A 200 -9.15 -2.06 -4.25
CA TRP A 200 -9.02 -3.43 -4.73
C TRP A 200 -8.90 -3.45 -6.24
N THR A 201 -8.30 -4.51 -6.79
CA THR A 201 -8.35 -4.86 -8.21
C THR A 201 -8.19 -6.36 -8.37
N ILE A 202 -8.54 -6.89 -9.54
CA ILE A 202 -8.12 -8.23 -9.97
C ILE A 202 -6.88 -8.06 -10.83
N THR A 203 -5.87 -8.90 -10.62
CA THR A 203 -4.61 -8.84 -11.35
C THR A 203 -4.07 -10.24 -11.63
N ARG A 204 -3.21 -10.37 -12.62
CA ARG A 204 -2.44 -11.60 -12.87
C ARG A 204 -1.11 -11.63 -12.12
N HIS A 205 -0.72 -10.51 -11.49
CA HIS A 205 0.60 -10.38 -10.88
C HIS A 205 0.65 -11.06 -9.51
N PRO A 206 1.46 -12.12 -9.33
CA PRO A 206 1.45 -12.93 -8.11
C PRO A 206 2.34 -12.34 -7.01
N ARG A 207 2.91 -11.14 -7.18
CA ARG A 207 3.86 -10.49 -6.26
C ARG A 207 3.26 -9.28 -5.56
N LEU A 208 3.69 -8.99 -4.33
CA LEU A 208 3.32 -7.76 -3.63
C LEU A 208 4.02 -6.57 -4.28
N HIS A 209 5.30 -6.71 -4.64
CA HIS A 209 6.03 -5.72 -5.42
C HIS A 209 5.54 -5.67 -6.87
N ALA A 210 4.59 -4.77 -7.16
CA ALA A 210 3.99 -4.57 -8.49
C ALA A 210 4.43 -3.23 -9.10
N HIS A 211 5.73 -2.97 -9.09
CA HIS A 211 6.31 -1.85 -9.84
C HIS A 211 6.19 -2.10 -11.36
N PRO A 212 5.74 -1.15 -12.20
CA PRO A 212 5.56 -1.32 -13.65
C PRO A 212 6.77 -1.94 -14.36
N ALA A 213 7.98 -1.45 -14.09
CA ALA A 213 9.23 -1.99 -14.64
C ALA A 213 9.62 -3.41 -14.16
N ARG A 214 8.83 -4.07 -13.31
CA ARG A 214 9.08 -5.43 -12.78
C ARG A 214 7.87 -6.35 -12.89
N GLN A 215 6.77 -5.83 -13.42
CA GLN A 215 5.60 -6.64 -13.74
C GLN A 215 5.85 -7.37 -15.05
N ASP A 216 5.36 -8.61 -15.13
CA ASP A 216 5.26 -9.31 -16.41
C ASP A 216 4.38 -8.44 -17.35
N PRO A 217 4.77 -8.20 -18.61
CA PRO A 217 3.98 -7.40 -19.55
C PRO A 217 2.97 -8.22 -20.38
N ALA A 218 3.00 -9.55 -20.32
CA ALA A 218 2.05 -10.42 -21.04
C ALA A 218 0.57 -10.03 -20.82
N PRO A 219 -0.29 -10.20 -21.83
CA PRO A 219 -1.72 -9.97 -21.66
C PRO A 219 -2.37 -11.11 -20.85
N TRP A 220 -3.66 -10.96 -20.55
CA TRP A 220 -4.48 -12.09 -20.09
C TRP A 220 -4.50 -13.19 -21.17
N PRO A 221 -4.45 -14.48 -20.79
CA PRO A 221 -4.45 -15.57 -21.78
C PRO A 221 -5.75 -15.57 -22.60
N ALA A 222 -5.64 -15.40 -23.92
CA ALA A 222 -6.77 -15.26 -24.82
C ALA A 222 -7.68 -16.50 -24.88
N ASP A 223 -7.11 -17.70 -24.71
CA ASP A 223 -7.86 -18.97 -24.82
C ASP A 223 -8.22 -19.60 -23.47
N ALA A 224 -7.95 -18.91 -22.35
CA ALA A 224 -8.30 -19.44 -21.03
C ALA A 224 -9.82 -19.44 -20.83
N THR A 225 -10.34 -20.57 -20.32
CA THR A 225 -11.71 -20.63 -19.77
C THR A 225 -11.85 -19.71 -18.55
N PRO A 226 -13.07 -19.32 -18.14
CA PRO A 226 -13.30 -18.56 -16.92
C PRO A 226 -12.59 -19.13 -15.69
N GLN A 227 -12.66 -20.45 -15.50
CA GLN A 227 -12.00 -21.14 -14.39
C GLN A 227 -10.46 -21.07 -14.48
N GLN A 228 -9.89 -21.32 -15.66
CA GLN A 228 -8.44 -21.25 -15.86
C GLN A 228 -7.90 -19.82 -15.67
N LEU A 229 -8.67 -18.81 -16.07
CA LEU A 229 -8.33 -17.42 -15.86
C LEU A 229 -8.36 -17.08 -14.37
N ALA A 230 -9.39 -17.49 -13.63
CA ALA A 230 -9.50 -17.27 -12.20
C ALA A 230 -8.37 -17.94 -11.39
N GLN A 231 -7.95 -19.14 -11.78
CA GLN A 231 -6.80 -19.84 -11.17
C GLN A 231 -5.46 -19.11 -11.34
N ARG A 232 -5.36 -18.22 -12.35
CA ARG A 232 -4.18 -17.40 -12.62
C ARG A 232 -4.34 -15.96 -12.10
N ALA A 233 -5.50 -15.62 -11.57
CA ALA A 233 -5.84 -14.31 -11.08
C ALA A 233 -5.64 -14.21 -9.57
N PHE A 234 -5.36 -13.00 -9.13
CA PHE A 234 -5.21 -12.62 -7.73
C PHE A 234 -6.11 -11.44 -7.44
N PHE A 235 -6.79 -11.50 -6.30
CA PHE A 235 -7.47 -10.37 -5.71
C PHE A 235 -6.43 -9.55 -4.94
N ARG A 236 -6.10 -8.37 -5.46
CA ARG A 236 -5.14 -7.45 -4.87
C ARG A 236 -5.89 -6.33 -4.15
N THR A 237 -5.50 -6.05 -2.93
CA THR A 237 -6.15 -5.05 -2.08
C THR A 237 -5.14 -4.12 -1.46
N GLU A 238 -5.60 -2.94 -1.07
CA GLU A 238 -4.87 -2.02 -0.21
C GLU A 238 -5.79 -1.58 0.91
N HIS A 239 -5.32 -1.69 2.15
CA HIS A 239 -5.86 -0.94 3.27
C HIS A 239 -4.96 0.25 3.48
N GLN A 240 -5.52 1.44 3.31
CA GLN A 240 -4.78 2.68 3.35
C GLN A 240 -5.28 3.53 4.51
N THR A 241 -4.37 4.05 5.33
CA THR A 241 -4.74 4.87 6.48
C THR A 241 -3.91 6.14 6.56
N PHE A 242 -4.38 7.11 7.33
CA PHE A 242 -3.72 8.41 7.51
C PHE A 242 -3.49 8.64 9.01
N ILE A 243 -2.22 8.70 9.42
CA ILE A 243 -1.82 9.07 10.77
C ILE A 243 -1.64 10.60 10.78
N PRO A 244 -2.54 11.35 11.44
CA PRO A 244 -2.54 12.81 11.38
C PRO A 244 -1.40 13.43 12.19
N LEU A 245 -0.75 14.46 11.63
CA LEU A 245 0.31 15.26 12.26
C LEU A 245 -0.08 16.75 12.16
N PRO A 246 -1.08 17.20 12.93
CA PRO A 246 -1.71 18.51 12.72
C PRO A 246 -0.76 19.69 12.96
N GLU A 247 0.18 19.57 13.90
CA GLU A 247 1.19 20.62 14.15
C GLU A 247 2.12 20.84 12.95
N LEU A 248 2.34 19.81 12.16
CA LEU A 248 3.13 19.85 10.93
C LEU A 248 2.27 20.16 9.70
N LYS A 249 0.94 20.17 9.83
CA LYS A 249 -0.03 20.13 8.72
C LYS A 249 0.24 18.98 7.75
N GLN A 250 0.65 17.84 8.30
CA GLN A 250 1.03 16.65 7.53
C GLN A 250 0.20 15.43 7.94
N ALA A 251 0.30 14.37 7.16
CA ALA A 251 -0.12 13.03 7.57
C ALA A 251 0.88 12.00 7.06
N VAL A 252 1.12 10.97 7.86
CA VAL A 252 1.76 9.75 7.36
C VAL A 252 0.67 8.87 6.74
N PHE A 253 0.75 8.69 5.43
CA PHE A 253 -0.10 7.79 4.68
C PHE A 253 0.51 6.39 4.70
N THR A 254 -0.24 5.40 5.20
CA THR A 254 0.18 4.01 5.26
C THR A 254 -0.52 3.20 4.17
N ILE A 255 0.19 2.24 3.56
CA ILE A 255 -0.33 1.40 2.50
C ILE A 255 -0.04 -0.06 2.83
N ARG A 256 -1.05 -0.79 3.27
CA ARG A 256 -0.94 -2.24 3.46
C ARG A 256 -1.48 -2.98 2.25
N VAL A 257 -0.60 -3.64 1.50
CA VAL A 257 -0.99 -4.45 0.34
C VAL A 257 -1.39 -5.86 0.76
N GLY A 258 -2.57 -6.29 0.32
CA GLY A 258 -3.04 -7.67 0.36
C GLY A 258 -3.00 -8.32 -1.02
N LEU A 259 -2.71 -9.61 -1.08
CA LEU A 259 -2.77 -10.40 -2.31
C LEU A 259 -3.19 -11.84 -2.00
N GLN A 260 -4.31 -12.27 -2.58
CA GLN A 260 -4.84 -13.63 -2.44
C GLN A 260 -5.17 -14.20 -3.81
N PRO A 261 -5.01 -15.51 -4.05
CA PRO A 261 -5.57 -16.16 -5.23
C PRO A 261 -7.07 -15.82 -5.34
N LEU A 262 -7.54 -15.45 -6.53
CA LEU A 262 -8.93 -15.01 -6.71
C LEU A 262 -9.93 -16.09 -6.26
N THR A 263 -9.60 -17.36 -6.53
CA THR A 263 -10.38 -18.54 -6.12
C THR A 263 -10.47 -18.76 -4.61
N GLN A 264 -9.72 -18.01 -3.81
CA GLN A 264 -9.74 -18.07 -2.34
C GLN A 264 -10.16 -16.74 -1.72
N ALA A 265 -10.36 -15.70 -2.54
CA ALA A 265 -10.59 -14.35 -2.07
C ALA A 265 -12.06 -14.05 -1.80
N MET A 266 -13.00 -14.85 -2.32
CA MET A 266 -14.44 -14.66 -2.13
C MET A 266 -14.92 -15.51 -0.95
N PRO A 267 -15.23 -14.92 0.22
CA PRO A 267 -15.57 -15.71 1.40
C PRO A 267 -17.02 -16.22 1.40
N SER A 268 -17.88 -15.72 0.51
CA SER A 268 -19.24 -16.25 0.32
C SER A 268 -19.78 -15.90 -1.08
N PRO A 269 -20.86 -16.57 -1.54
CA PRO A 269 -21.51 -16.24 -2.80
C PRO A 269 -21.96 -14.77 -2.89
N ALA A 270 -22.40 -14.17 -1.78
CA ALA A 270 -22.77 -12.76 -1.73
C ALA A 270 -21.60 -11.82 -2.07
N HIS A 271 -20.37 -12.15 -1.63
CA HIS A 271 -19.19 -11.36 -1.95
C HIS A 271 -18.77 -11.53 -3.42
N ALA A 272 -18.92 -12.75 -3.97
CA ALA A 272 -18.71 -12.98 -5.39
C ALA A 272 -19.68 -12.15 -6.25
N GLN A 273 -20.97 -12.10 -5.86
CA GLN A 273 -21.97 -11.24 -6.51
C GLN A 273 -21.62 -9.75 -6.41
N GLN A 274 -21.16 -9.30 -5.23
CA GLN A 274 -20.79 -7.91 -5.02
C GLN A 274 -19.60 -7.48 -5.91
N VAL A 275 -18.58 -8.33 -6.04
CA VAL A 275 -17.45 -8.09 -6.96
C VAL A 275 -17.88 -8.19 -8.41
N HIS A 276 -18.78 -9.11 -8.75
CA HIS A 276 -19.39 -9.22 -10.08
C HIS A 276 -20.05 -7.90 -10.48
N ASP A 277 -20.96 -7.37 -9.65
CA ASP A 277 -21.73 -6.17 -9.97
C ASP A 277 -20.85 -4.92 -10.07
N ALA A 278 -19.82 -4.84 -9.22
CA ALA A 278 -18.82 -3.78 -9.31
C ALA A 278 -18.01 -3.88 -10.62
N LEU A 279 -17.52 -5.06 -10.99
CA LEU A 279 -16.79 -5.26 -12.25
C LEU A 279 -17.67 -5.00 -13.48
N ALA A 280 -18.93 -5.45 -13.44
CA ALA A 280 -19.89 -5.31 -14.54
C ALA A 280 -20.18 -3.83 -14.85
N SER A 281 -20.18 -2.99 -13.82
CA SER A 281 -20.49 -1.56 -13.91
C SER A 281 -19.28 -0.65 -14.16
N MET A 282 -18.06 -1.19 -14.29
CA MET A 282 -16.87 -0.40 -14.65
C MET A 282 -16.97 0.16 -16.07
N SER A 283 -16.55 1.42 -16.25
CA SER A 283 -16.42 2.04 -17.56
C SER A 283 -15.27 1.44 -18.37
N PRO A 284 -15.26 1.55 -19.72
CA PRO A 284 -14.12 1.13 -20.54
C PRO A 284 -12.79 1.75 -20.09
N ALA A 285 -12.80 3.03 -19.67
CA ALA A 285 -11.61 3.71 -19.17
C ALA A 285 -11.09 3.09 -17.86
N VAL A 286 -11.98 2.74 -16.92
CA VAL A 286 -11.62 2.07 -15.67
C VAL A 286 -11.07 0.66 -15.93
N LEU A 287 -11.70 -0.10 -16.84
CA LEU A 287 -11.23 -1.43 -17.23
C LEU A 287 -9.83 -1.37 -17.85
N ALA A 288 -9.59 -0.40 -18.74
CA ALA A 288 -8.27 -0.19 -19.34
C ALA A 288 -7.22 0.19 -18.29
N TYR A 289 -7.53 1.16 -17.42
CA TYR A 289 -6.64 1.57 -16.32
C TYR A 289 -6.28 0.42 -15.37
N ARG A 290 -7.22 -0.49 -15.11
CA ARG A 290 -7.02 -1.67 -14.24
C ARG A 290 -6.42 -2.87 -14.97
N GLY A 291 -6.21 -2.78 -16.28
CA GLY A 291 -5.75 -3.90 -17.10
C GLY A 291 -6.73 -5.07 -17.16
N LEU A 292 -8.04 -4.79 -17.15
CA LEU A 292 -9.12 -5.78 -17.09
C LEU A 292 -9.92 -5.92 -18.38
N THR A 293 -9.65 -5.11 -19.41
CA THR A 293 -10.42 -5.09 -20.66
C THR A 293 -10.62 -6.48 -21.26
N ASP A 294 -9.54 -7.23 -21.45
CA ASP A 294 -9.59 -8.56 -22.10
C ASP A 294 -10.02 -9.70 -21.16
N ALA A 295 -10.08 -9.43 -19.85
CA ALA A 295 -10.43 -10.42 -18.84
C ALA A 295 -11.89 -10.31 -18.37
N ARG A 296 -12.51 -9.14 -18.56
CA ARG A 296 -13.79 -8.77 -17.94
C ARG A 296 -14.84 -9.84 -18.06
N ASP A 297 -15.22 -10.22 -19.27
CA ASP A 297 -16.39 -11.07 -19.48
C ASP A 297 -16.18 -12.49 -18.91
N ARG A 298 -14.94 -12.99 -18.95
CA ARG A 298 -14.57 -14.26 -18.30
C ARG A 298 -14.56 -14.18 -16.79
N LEU A 299 -14.08 -13.07 -16.23
CA LEU A 299 -14.15 -12.83 -14.78
C LEU A 299 -15.60 -12.72 -14.32
N LEU A 300 -16.46 -12.04 -15.07
CA LEU A 300 -17.90 -11.98 -14.78
C LEU A 300 -18.55 -13.35 -14.83
N SER A 301 -18.27 -14.15 -15.87
CA SER A 301 -18.76 -15.52 -15.96
C SER A 301 -18.34 -16.38 -14.77
N TRP A 302 -17.07 -16.28 -14.33
CA TRP A 302 -16.59 -16.99 -13.16
C TRP A 302 -17.26 -16.50 -11.87
N LEU A 303 -17.30 -15.19 -11.62
CA LEU A 303 -17.92 -14.61 -10.43
C LEU A 303 -19.42 -14.93 -10.33
N SER A 304 -20.14 -14.98 -11.45
CA SER A 304 -21.55 -15.38 -11.49
C SER A 304 -21.74 -16.84 -11.10
N ALA A 305 -20.80 -17.73 -11.43
CA ALA A 305 -20.84 -19.12 -10.98
C ALA A 305 -20.59 -19.24 -9.47
N GLU A 306 -19.61 -18.49 -8.95
CA GLU A 306 -19.31 -18.45 -7.50
C GLU A 306 -20.40 -17.76 -6.66
N ALA A 307 -21.19 -16.89 -7.28
CA ALA A 307 -22.34 -16.24 -6.65
C ALA A 307 -23.58 -17.15 -6.52
N SER A 308 -23.57 -18.30 -7.19
CA SER A 308 -24.65 -19.28 -7.07
C SER A 308 -24.56 -20.04 -5.74
N PRO A 309 -25.67 -20.21 -5.00
CA PRO A 309 -25.69 -20.87 -3.71
C PRO A 309 -25.42 -22.39 -3.77
#